data_AF-A0A2W5BW44-F1
#
_entry.id   AF-A0A2W5BW44-F1
#
_cell.length_a   1.000
_cell.length_b   1.000
_cell.length_c   1.000
_cell.angle_alpha   90.00
_cell.angle_beta   90.00
_cell.angle_gamma   90.00
#
_symmetry.space_group_name_H-M   'P 1'
#
loop_
_entity.id
_entity.type
_entity.pdbx_description
1 polymer ?
#
loop_
_entity_poly.entity_id
_entity_poly.type
_entity_poly.pdbx_seq_one_letter_code
_entity_poly.pdbx_strand_id
1 'polypeptide(L)'
;MKTLRSIRSAVKDVLPRTLLGRSLLILVTPIFLVQIITTYIFFDRHWQTMGNRLAYAVAGEIALIADQIEEDDRPESIDRIRTSIEPALNFSMDYSRGELLITRSKKSRSGFQDPTRESFISQTLSRAIHSQVRRPFDVFQAVDG
;
A
#
# COMPACT_ATOMS: atom_id res chain seq x y z
N MET A 1 -9.61 27.68 15.62
CA MET A 1 -8.55 28.69 15.46
C MET A 1 -7.72 28.91 16.75
N LYS A 2 -7.30 27.85 17.47
CA LYS A 2 -6.50 27.93 18.73
C LYS A 2 -5.12 27.27 18.61
N THR A 3 -4.89 26.44 17.60
CA THR A 3 -3.65 25.67 17.38
C THR A 3 -2.49 26.55 16.90
N LEU A 4 -2.75 27.52 16.03
CA LEU A 4 -1.72 28.41 15.47
C LEU A 4 -1.02 29.30 16.53
N ARG A 5 -1.71 29.64 17.62
CA ARG A 5 -1.15 30.51 18.68
C ARG A 5 -0.19 29.77 19.61
N SER A 6 -0.43 28.47 19.84
CA SER A 6 0.43 27.63 20.69
C SER A 6 1.78 27.33 20.02
N ILE A 7 1.79 27.05 18.70
CA ILE A 7 3.02 26.88 17.92
C ILE A 7 3.87 28.17 17.97
N ARG A 8 3.25 29.34 17.82
CA ARG A 8 3.96 30.63 17.87
C ARG A 8 4.56 30.93 19.26
N SER A 9 3.96 30.42 20.34
CA SER A 9 4.52 30.53 21.71
C SER A 9 5.69 29.56 21.90
N ALA A 10 5.53 28.29 21.50
CA ALA A 10 6.58 27.27 21.62
C ALA A 10 7.86 27.65 20.83
N VAL A 11 7.71 28.24 19.64
CA VAL A 11 8.85 28.77 18.86
C VAL A 11 9.55 29.92 19.61
N LYS A 12 8.81 30.75 20.33
CA LYS A 12 9.36 31.89 21.10
C LYS A 12 10.10 31.43 22.37
N ASP A 13 9.72 30.28 22.91
CA ASP A 13 10.36 29.66 24.08
C ASP A 13 11.56 28.78 23.71
N VAL A 14 11.56 28.18 22.51
CA VAL A 14 12.70 27.44 21.95
C VAL A 14 13.76 28.37 21.35
N LEU A 15 13.41 29.59 20.93
CA LEU A 15 14.40 30.59 20.50
C LEU A 15 15.25 31.03 21.71
N PRO A 16 16.54 30.64 21.79
CA PRO A 16 17.33 31.00 22.95
C PRO A 16 17.55 32.51 22.95
N ARG A 17 17.34 33.15 24.10
CA ARG A 17 17.48 34.61 24.24
C ARG A 17 18.95 35.07 24.26
N THR A 18 19.90 34.15 24.10
CA THR A 18 21.35 34.38 24.15
C THR A 18 21.95 34.48 22.74
N LEU A 19 23.02 35.27 22.57
CA LEU A 19 23.72 35.43 21.29
C LEU A 19 24.20 34.08 20.71
N LEU A 20 24.64 33.17 21.59
CA LEU A 20 25.12 31.83 21.21
C LEU A 20 24.02 30.91 20.68
N GLY A 21 22.81 31.00 21.21
CA GLY A 21 21.73 30.16 20.73
C GLY A 21 21.19 30.60 19.37
N ARG A 22 21.25 31.91 19.08
CA ARG A 22 20.91 32.43 17.75
C ARG A 22 21.90 31.99 16.68
N SER A 23 23.21 32.02 16.96
CA SER A 23 24.23 31.54 16.02
C SER A 23 24.16 30.04 15.81
N LEU A 24 23.94 29.26 16.88
CA LEU A 24 23.76 27.81 16.78
C LEU A 24 22.55 27.44 15.93
N LEU A 25 21.43 28.16 16.07
CA LEU A 25 20.22 27.90 15.30
C LEU A 25 20.45 28.10 13.80
N ILE A 26 21.13 29.17 13.39
CA ILE A 26 21.45 29.42 11.97
C ILE A 26 22.29 28.27 11.37
N LEU A 27 23.17 27.66 12.17
CA LEU A 27 24.01 26.54 11.73
C LEU A 27 23.27 25.20 11.70
N VAL A 28 22.40 24.95 12.69
CA VAL A 28 21.68 23.69 12.85
C VAL A 28 20.45 23.60 11.94
N THR A 29 19.75 24.71 11.72
CA THR A 29 18.56 24.79 10.85
C THR A 29 18.77 24.22 9.44
N PRO A 30 19.80 24.59 8.67
CA PRO A 30 19.99 24.05 7.32
C PRO A 30 20.27 22.55 7.33
N ILE A 31 20.98 22.05 8.34
CA ILE A 31 21.25 20.61 8.49
C ILE A 31 19.94 19.85 8.74
N PHE A 32 19.12 20.33 9.67
CA PHE A 32 17.81 19.71 9.95
C PHE A 32 16.86 19.80 8.75
N LEU A 33 16.87 20.91 8.02
CA LEU A 33 16.04 21.07 6.82
C LEU A 33 16.40 20.03 5.77
N VAL A 34 17.69 19.90 5.46
CA VAL A 34 18.19 18.87 4.54
C VAL A 34 17.89 17.47 5.06
N GLN A 35 18.04 17.23 6.37
CA GLN A 35 17.74 15.94 6.98
C GLN A 35 16.28 15.53 6.77
N ILE A 36 15.34 16.44 7.00
CA ILE A 36 13.90 16.17 6.84
C ILE A 36 13.56 15.90 5.38
N ILE A 37 14.03 16.75 4.46
CA ILE A 37 13.76 16.59 3.02
C ILE A 37 14.34 15.27 2.51
N THR A 38 15.57 14.95 2.89
CA THR A 38 16.24 13.72 2.49
C THR A 38 15.50 12.50 3.01
N THR A 39 15.14 12.51 4.30
CA THR A 39 14.37 11.44 4.93
C THR A 39 13.04 11.25 4.21
N TYR A 40 12.31 12.35 3.95
CA TYR A 40 11.03 12.30 3.24
C TYR A 40 11.15 11.65 1.84
N ILE A 41 12.13 12.09 1.03
CA ILE A 41 12.36 11.52 -0.32
C ILE A 41 12.76 10.06 -0.23
N PHE A 42 13.62 9.69 0.73
CA PHE A 42 14.04 8.32 0.95
C PHE A 42 12.85 7.42 1.26
N PHE A 43 12.00 7.81 2.21
CA PHE A 43 10.80 7.05 2.57
C PHE A 43 9.86 6.88 1.39
N ASP A 44 9.65 7.94 0.60
CA ASP A 44 8.78 7.86 -0.57
C ASP A 44 9.30 6.86 -1.61
N ARG A 45 10.59 6.95 -1.96
CA ARG A 45 11.23 6.02 -2.91
C ARG A 45 11.31 4.58 -2.38
N HIS A 46 11.59 4.43 -1.09
CA HIS A 46 11.69 3.13 -0.45
C HIS A 46 10.32 2.44 -0.43
N TRP A 47 9.26 3.17 -0.09
CA TRP A 47 7.90 2.63 -0.06
C TRP A 47 7.42 2.17 -1.45
N GLN A 48 7.78 2.88 -2.52
CA GLN A 48 7.50 2.43 -3.89
C GLN A 48 8.14 1.07 -4.17
N THR A 49 9.39 0.87 -3.76
CA THR A 49 10.10 -0.40 -3.99
C THR A 49 9.52 -1.54 -3.15
N MET A 50 9.26 -1.29 -1.86
CA MET A 50 8.67 -2.31 -0.97
C MET A 50 7.24 -2.68 -1.37
N GLY A 51 6.42 -1.69 -1.75
CA GLY A 51 5.06 -1.92 -2.23
C GLY A 51 5.01 -2.77 -3.50
N ASN A 52 5.93 -2.53 -4.45
CA ASN A 52 6.10 -3.39 -5.61
C ASN A 52 6.39 -4.83 -5.22
N ARG A 53 7.41 -5.04 -4.37
CA ARG A 53 7.81 -6.39 -3.97
C ARG A 53 6.69 -7.15 -3.24
N LEU A 54 5.95 -6.48 -2.35
CA LEU A 54 4.81 -7.05 -1.65
C LEU A 54 3.67 -7.43 -2.60
N ALA A 55 3.32 -6.54 -3.53
CA ALA A 55 2.28 -6.83 -4.51
C ALA A 55 2.64 -8.00 -5.43
N TYR A 56 3.90 -8.11 -5.86
CA TYR A 56 4.38 -9.29 -6.61
C TYR A 56 4.38 -10.54 -5.73
N ALA A 57 4.76 -10.48 -4.47
CA ALA A 57 4.67 -11.65 -3.58
C ALA A 57 3.21 -12.14 -3.45
N VAL A 58 2.29 -11.24 -3.11
CA VAL A 58 0.86 -11.56 -2.94
C VAL A 58 0.22 -12.09 -4.22
N ALA A 59 0.52 -11.47 -5.37
CA ALA A 59 -0.01 -11.95 -6.65
C ALA A 59 0.51 -13.35 -7.02
N GLY A 60 1.72 -13.71 -6.59
CA GLY A 60 2.29 -15.04 -6.80
C GLY A 60 1.65 -16.09 -5.90
N GLU A 61 1.39 -15.73 -4.65
CA GLU A 61 0.63 -16.57 -3.73
C GLU A 61 -0.79 -16.84 -4.28
N ILE A 62 -1.49 -15.81 -4.77
CA ILE A 62 -2.82 -15.99 -5.40
C ILE A 62 -2.74 -16.92 -6.62
N ALA A 63 -1.72 -16.75 -7.48
CA ALA A 63 -1.54 -17.61 -8.64
C ALA A 63 -1.31 -19.08 -8.24
N LEU A 64 -0.46 -19.32 -7.25
CA LEU A 64 -0.18 -20.66 -6.75
C LEU A 64 -1.43 -21.33 -6.15
N ILE A 65 -2.26 -20.57 -5.45
CA ILE A 65 -3.51 -21.10 -4.89
C ILE A 65 -4.50 -21.42 -6.01
N ALA A 66 -4.62 -20.53 -7.01
CA ALA A 66 -5.47 -20.78 -8.17
C ALA A 66 -5.04 -22.04 -8.92
N ASP A 67 -3.74 -22.24 -9.12
CA ASP A 67 -3.18 -23.43 -9.77
C ASP A 67 -3.50 -24.71 -8.96
N GLN A 68 -3.35 -24.67 -7.63
CA GLN A 68 -3.70 -25.81 -6.75
C GLN A 68 -5.19 -26.17 -6.78
N ILE A 69 -6.06 -25.17 -6.86
CA ILE A 69 -7.52 -25.38 -6.96
C ILE A 69 -7.88 -25.95 -8.34
N GLU A 70 -7.21 -25.53 -9.41
CA GLU A 70 -7.40 -26.09 -10.76
C GLU A 70 -6.90 -27.54 -10.86
N GLU A 71 -5.81 -27.88 -10.17
CA GLU A 71 -5.27 -29.25 -10.12
C GLU A 71 -6.16 -30.23 -9.34
N ASP A 72 -6.75 -29.78 -8.22
CA ASP A 72 -7.61 -30.62 -7.38
C ASP A 72 -8.80 -29.84 -6.81
N ASP A 73 -9.88 -29.83 -7.57
CA ASP A 73 -11.12 -29.09 -7.25
C ASP A 73 -12.08 -29.85 -6.32
N ARG A 74 -11.60 -30.91 -5.65
CA ARG A 74 -12.40 -31.70 -4.70
C ARG A 74 -12.66 -30.90 -3.43
N PRO A 75 -13.88 -30.97 -2.85
CA PRO A 75 -14.23 -30.20 -1.66
C PRO A 75 -13.27 -30.39 -0.48
N GLU A 76 -12.76 -31.60 -0.27
CA GLU A 76 -11.78 -31.91 0.79
C GLU A 76 -10.43 -31.21 0.58
N SER A 77 -10.00 -31.05 -0.66
CA SER A 77 -8.74 -30.40 -0.99
C SER A 77 -8.85 -28.89 -0.84
N ILE A 78 -9.98 -28.30 -1.25
CA ILE A 78 -10.28 -26.89 -1.05
C ILE A 78 -10.33 -26.53 0.45
N ASP A 79 -10.95 -27.36 1.28
CA ASP A 79 -11.04 -27.13 2.73
C ASP A 79 -9.67 -27.17 3.42
N ARG A 80 -8.79 -28.10 2.98
CA ARG A 80 -7.38 -28.17 3.44
C ARG A 80 -6.57 -26.94 3.03
N ILE A 81 -6.73 -26.49 1.79
CA ILE A 81 -6.10 -25.28 1.26
C ILE A 81 -6.56 -24.08 2.10
N ARG A 82 -7.87 -23.92 2.30
CA ARG A 82 -8.45 -22.85 3.11
C ARG A 82 -7.88 -22.82 4.54
N THR A 83 -7.93 -23.95 5.24
CA THR A 83 -7.47 -24.05 6.64
C THR A 83 -5.97 -23.76 6.79
N SER A 84 -5.18 -24.06 5.77
CA SER A 84 -3.73 -23.82 5.78
C SER A 84 -3.36 -22.37 5.45
N ILE A 85 -4.17 -21.70 4.62
CA ILE A 85 -3.84 -20.40 4.02
C ILE A 85 -4.42 -19.23 4.80
N GLU A 86 -5.64 -19.34 5.31
CA GLU A 86 -6.27 -18.28 6.12
C GLU A 86 -5.35 -17.77 7.25
N PRO A 87 -4.71 -18.62 8.08
CA PRO A 87 -3.83 -18.14 9.14
C PRO A 87 -2.46 -17.65 8.64
N ALA A 88 -2.00 -18.12 7.48
CA ALA A 88 -0.68 -17.80 6.94
C ALA A 88 -0.66 -16.45 6.21
N LEU A 89 -1.71 -16.16 5.43
CA LEU A 89 -1.81 -14.97 4.58
C LEU A 89 -2.81 -13.93 5.10
N ASN A 90 -3.60 -14.27 6.13
CA ASN A 90 -4.70 -13.44 6.62
C ASN A 90 -5.67 -13.05 5.49
N PHE A 91 -5.91 -14.00 4.58
CA PHE A 91 -6.83 -13.85 3.44
C PHE A 91 -8.13 -14.59 3.73
N SER A 92 -9.26 -13.98 3.38
CA SER A 92 -10.54 -14.67 3.33
C SER A 92 -10.76 -15.17 1.91
N MET A 93 -10.98 -16.48 1.77
CA MET A 93 -11.23 -17.13 0.49
C MET A 93 -12.60 -17.79 0.49
N ASP A 94 -13.34 -17.60 -0.61
CA ASP A 94 -14.57 -18.30 -0.91
C ASP A 94 -14.46 -18.95 -2.29
N TYR A 95 -14.95 -20.19 -2.44
CA TYR A 95 -14.87 -20.95 -3.68
C TYR A 95 -16.23 -21.49 -4.10
N SER A 96 -16.70 -21.04 -5.25
CA SER A 96 -17.97 -21.44 -5.86
C SER A 96 -17.72 -22.13 -7.20
N ARG A 97 -17.95 -23.44 -7.26
CA ARG A 97 -17.70 -24.23 -8.47
C ARG A 97 -18.64 -23.82 -9.60
N GLY A 98 -18.07 -23.46 -10.76
CA GLY A 98 -18.82 -23.18 -11.99
C GLY A 98 -19.42 -21.76 -12.06
N GLU A 99 -19.12 -20.89 -11.11
CA GLU A 99 -19.49 -19.48 -11.17
C GLU A 99 -18.55 -18.73 -12.13
N LEU A 100 -19.12 -17.92 -13.03
CA LEU A 100 -18.32 -17.11 -13.94
C LEU A 100 -18.02 -15.77 -13.28
N LEU A 101 -16.74 -15.40 -13.22
CA LEU A 101 -16.33 -14.07 -12.77
C LEU A 101 -16.89 -13.01 -13.73
N ILE A 102 -17.90 -12.27 -13.28
CA ILE A 102 -18.39 -11.09 -13.99
C ILE A 102 -17.38 -9.96 -13.75
N THR A 103 -16.38 -9.84 -14.62
CA THR A 103 -15.50 -8.67 -14.67
C THR A 103 -16.37 -7.45 -14.96
N ARG A 104 -16.76 -6.72 -13.92
CA ARG A 104 -17.40 -5.41 -14.10
C ARG A 104 -16.25 -4.43 -14.31
N SER A 105 -15.74 -4.40 -15.55
CA SER A 105 -14.77 -3.40 -15.98
C SER A 105 -15.42 -2.02 -15.87
N LYS A 106 -15.39 -1.41 -14.68
CA LYS A 106 -15.50 0.03 -14.55
C LYS A 106 -14.26 0.56 -15.23
N LYS A 107 -14.40 0.82 -16.53
CA LYS A 107 -13.50 1.66 -17.32
C LYS A 107 -13.28 2.90 -16.48
N SER A 108 -12.17 2.94 -15.75
CA SER A 108 -11.79 4.08 -14.93
C SER A 108 -11.84 5.27 -15.87
N ARG A 109 -12.87 6.11 -15.72
CA ARG A 109 -13.00 7.34 -16.48
C ARG A 109 -11.86 8.19 -16.00
N SER A 110 -10.76 8.09 -16.73
CA SER A 110 -9.60 8.97 -16.67
C SER A 110 -10.12 10.40 -16.81
N GLY A 111 -10.37 11.00 -15.65
CA GLY A 111 -10.87 12.35 -15.47
C GLY A 111 -10.25 12.86 -14.19
N PHE A 112 -9.04 13.39 -14.32
CA PHE A 112 -8.42 14.32 -13.38
C PHE A 112 -8.67 14.08 -11.87
N GLN A 113 -8.18 12.98 -11.30
CA GLN A 113 -8.02 12.73 -9.83
C GLN A 113 -7.30 11.36 -9.75
N ASP A 114 -6.23 11.07 -9.02
CA ASP A 114 -5.81 11.44 -7.66
C ASP A 114 -4.27 11.43 -7.54
N PRO A 115 -3.65 12.42 -6.86
CA PRO A 115 -2.22 12.41 -6.54
C PRO A 115 -1.85 11.55 -5.31
N THR A 116 -2.70 10.61 -4.89
CA THR A 116 -2.57 9.88 -3.62
C THR A 116 -1.83 8.54 -3.79
N ARG A 117 -1.17 8.09 -2.70
CA ARG A 117 -0.41 6.82 -2.63
C ARG A 117 -1.25 5.58 -2.97
N GLU A 118 -2.56 5.66 -2.84
CA GLU A 118 -3.50 4.57 -3.14
C GLU A 118 -3.47 4.18 -4.62
N SER A 119 -3.34 5.16 -5.52
CA SER A 119 -3.23 4.93 -6.96
C SER A 119 -2.02 4.07 -7.32
N PHE A 120 -0.88 4.26 -6.63
CA PHE A 120 0.32 3.45 -6.85
C PHE A 120 0.09 1.98 -6.43
N ILE A 121 -0.49 1.75 -5.25
CA ILE A 121 -0.72 0.40 -4.73
C ILE A 121 -1.66 -0.37 -5.65
N SER A 122 -2.78 0.23 -6.05
CA SER A 122 -3.75 -0.42 -6.94
C SER A 122 -3.16 -0.72 -8.32
N GLN A 123 -2.37 0.20 -8.89
CA GLN A 123 -1.70 -0.03 -10.17
C GLN A 123 -0.66 -1.15 -10.08
N THR A 124 0.15 -1.14 -9.03
CA THR A 124 1.19 -2.13 -8.82
C THR A 124 0.61 -3.51 -8.56
N LEU A 125 -0.43 -3.63 -7.73
CA LEU A 125 -1.14 -4.88 -7.49
C LEU A 125 -1.82 -5.39 -8.76
N SER A 126 -2.52 -4.51 -9.48
CA SER A 126 -3.15 -4.88 -10.75
C SER A 126 -2.13 -5.42 -11.77
N ARG A 127 -0.96 -4.78 -11.91
CA ARG A 127 0.12 -5.28 -12.76
C ARG A 127 0.68 -6.62 -12.29
N ALA A 128 0.89 -6.77 -10.98
CA ALA A 128 1.42 -7.99 -10.40
C ALA A 128 0.47 -9.18 -10.61
N ILE A 129 -0.83 -9.00 -10.33
CA ILE A 129 -1.87 -10.00 -10.56
C ILE A 129 -1.94 -10.35 -12.05
N HIS A 130 -1.97 -9.34 -12.93
CA HIS A 130 -1.98 -9.58 -14.37
C HIS A 130 -0.76 -10.40 -14.83
N SER A 131 0.42 -10.14 -14.28
CA SER A 131 1.65 -10.86 -14.66
C SER A 131 1.69 -12.30 -14.17
N GLN A 132 1.10 -12.61 -13.02
CA GLN A 132 1.26 -13.91 -12.37
C GLN A 132 0.03 -14.81 -12.51
N VAL A 133 -1.15 -14.25 -12.29
CA VAL A 133 -2.39 -15.03 -12.22
C VAL A 133 -2.85 -15.48 -13.60
N ARG A 134 -2.47 -14.80 -14.70
CA ARG A 134 -2.74 -15.18 -16.11
C ARG A 134 -4.18 -15.66 -16.40
N ARG A 135 -5.14 -15.23 -15.57
CA ARG A 135 -6.57 -15.58 -15.56
C ARG A 135 -7.36 -14.28 -15.33
N PRO A 136 -8.66 -14.23 -15.69
CA PRO A 136 -9.48 -13.06 -15.41
C PRO A 136 -9.58 -12.79 -13.90
N PHE A 137 -9.44 -11.53 -13.50
CA PHE A 137 -9.48 -11.09 -12.10
C PHE A 137 -10.23 -9.74 -11.98
N ASP A 138 -10.84 -9.47 -10.82
CA ASP A 138 -11.46 -8.18 -10.47
C ASP A 138 -11.01 -7.73 -9.07
N VAL A 139 -10.37 -6.56 -8.99
CA VAL A 139 -9.82 -6.01 -7.74
C VAL A 139 -10.85 -5.11 -7.04
N PHE A 140 -11.89 -4.64 -7.74
CA PHE A 140 -12.77 -3.56 -7.25
C PHE A 140 -14.02 -4.05 -6.54
N GLN A 141 -14.31 -5.36 -6.56
CA GLN A 141 -15.48 -5.91 -5.88
C GLN A 141 -15.30 -6.04 -4.36
N ALA A 142 -14.06 -6.11 -3.86
CA ALA A 142 -13.75 -6.39 -2.45
C ALA A 142 -13.83 -5.18 -1.49
N VAL A 143 -14.14 -3.97 -1.99
CA VAL A 143 -14.16 -2.73 -1.18
C VAL A 143 -15.58 -2.28 -0.81
N ASP A 144 -16.62 -2.85 -1.43
CA ASP A 144 -18.02 -2.46 -1.24
C ASP A 144 -18.83 -3.46 -0.37
N GLY A 145 -18.16 -4.18 0.54
CA GLY A 145 -18.78 -5.16 1.47
C GLY A 145 -18.64 -4.76 2.93
#